data_AF-A0A4Y8CAB4-F1
#
_entry.id   AF-A0A4Y8CAB4-F1
#
_cell.length_a   1.000
_cell.length_b   1.000
_cell.length_c   1.000
_cell.angle_alpha   90.00
_cell.angle_beta   90.00
_cell.angle_gamma   90.00
#
_symmetry.space_group_name_H-M   'P 1'
#
loop_
_entity.id
_entity.type
_entity.pdbx_description
1 polymer ?
#
loop_
_entity_poly.entity_id
_entity_poly.type
_entity_poly.pdbx_seq_one_letter_code
_entity_poly.pdbx_strand_id
1 'polypeptide(L)'
;LEINLSCLKENFDFALKSLEKLLLKPRIEEKTLQKLKINALGELASKNSDFDYLAKNLLNTQIFKCKEFQSPNDGDEKSIETLSLKDLQNFYKNFIHLSDLVVILGGDLEEKQAKEDLLKLLSKLQIG
;
A
#
# COMPACT_ATOMS: atom_id res chain seq x y z
N LEU A 1 1.28 -2.23 -4.31
CA LEU A 1 0.64 -2.20 -2.98
C LEU A 1 0.07 -3.59 -2.73
N GLU A 2 0.28 -4.14 -1.53
CA GLU A 2 -0.30 -5.42 -1.11
C GLU A 2 -1.18 -5.17 0.12
N ILE A 3 -2.40 -5.71 0.12
CA ILE A 3 -3.31 -5.65 1.26
C ILE A 3 -3.70 -7.08 1.61
N ASN A 4 -3.30 -7.52 2.80
CA ASN A 4 -3.62 -8.83 3.32
C ASN A 4 -4.77 -8.73 4.33
N LEU A 5 -5.76 -9.61 4.18
CA LEU A 5 -6.91 -9.73 5.07
C LEU A 5 -7.07 -11.18 5.47
N SER A 6 -7.05 -11.43 6.78
CA SER A 6 -7.24 -12.77 7.35
C SER A 6 -8.36 -12.71 8.39
N CYS A 7 -9.29 -13.65 8.33
CA CYS A 7 -10.43 -13.71 9.23
C CYS A 7 -10.92 -15.15 9.39
N LEU A 8 -11.70 -15.39 10.45
CA LEU A 8 -12.48 -16.61 10.59
C LEU A 8 -13.65 -16.60 9.59
N LYS A 9 -14.11 -17.78 9.17
CA LYS A 9 -15.18 -17.95 8.19
C LYS A 9 -16.45 -17.19 8.56
N GLU A 10 -16.81 -17.19 9.84
CA GLU A 10 -18.01 -16.52 10.37
C GLU A 10 -17.92 -14.99 10.25
N ASN A 11 -16.71 -14.44 10.10
CA ASN A 11 -16.45 -13.01 9.99
C ASN A 11 -16.16 -12.55 8.55
N PHE A 12 -16.25 -13.43 7.56
CA PHE A 12 -15.87 -13.14 6.17
C PHE A 12 -16.63 -11.93 5.61
N ASP A 13 -17.95 -11.87 5.81
CA ASP A 13 -18.78 -10.74 5.37
C ASP A 13 -18.37 -9.42 6.02
N PHE A 14 -18.04 -9.44 7.31
CA PHE A 14 -17.58 -8.25 8.03
C PHE A 14 -16.21 -7.79 7.52
N ALA A 15 -15.32 -8.75 7.26
CA ALA A 15 -13.99 -8.49 6.73
C ALA A 15 -14.07 -7.87 5.33
N LEU A 16 -14.89 -8.42 4.43
CA LEU A 16 -15.12 -7.86 3.09
C LEU A 16 -15.74 -6.46 3.13
N LYS A 17 -16.72 -6.20 4.00
CA LYS A 17 -17.29 -4.86 4.19
C LYS A 17 -16.26 -3.86 4.73
N SER A 18 -15.36 -4.30 5.58
CA SER A 18 -14.28 -3.47 6.12
C SER A 18 -13.25 -3.14 5.04
N LEU A 19 -12.89 -4.13 4.21
CA LEU A 19 -12.05 -3.94 3.03
C LEU A 19 -12.71 -2.98 2.03
N GLU A 20 -14.02 -3.10 1.80
CA GLU A 20 -14.78 -2.15 0.97
C GLU A 20 -14.62 -0.73 1.47
N LYS A 21 -14.84 -0.50 2.76
CA LYS A 21 -14.72 0.82 3.35
C LYS A 21 -13.31 1.37 3.22
N LEU A 22 -12.29 0.53 3.45
CA LEU A 22 -10.89 0.91 3.31
C LEU A 22 -10.56 1.32 1.87
N LEU A 23 -10.97 0.51 0.90
CA LEU A 23 -10.67 0.73 -0.50
C LEU A 23 -11.46 1.88 -1.12
N LEU A 24 -12.74 2.08 -0.75
CA LEU A 24 -13.58 3.11 -1.38
C LEU A 24 -13.53 4.46 -0.68
N LYS A 25 -13.29 4.47 0.64
CA LYS A 25 -13.33 5.67 1.47
C LYS A 25 -12.14 5.71 2.43
N PRO A 26 -10.90 5.74 1.91
CA PRO A 26 -9.72 5.84 2.76
C PRO A 26 -9.76 7.16 3.53
N ARG A 27 -9.39 7.10 4.80
CA ARG A 27 -9.29 8.29 5.65
C ARG A 27 -7.93 8.95 5.43
N ILE A 28 -7.90 10.05 4.70
CA ILE A 28 -6.69 10.83 4.39
C ILE A 28 -6.78 12.18 5.11
N GLU A 29 -6.06 12.32 6.21
CA GLU A 29 -6.14 13.50 7.09
C GLU A 29 -4.75 13.97 7.53
N GLU A 30 -4.60 15.29 7.67
CA GLU A 30 -3.34 15.95 7.99
C GLU A 30 -2.72 15.44 9.28
N LYS A 31 -3.52 15.29 10.34
CA LYS A 31 -3.06 14.80 11.65
C LYS A 31 -2.42 13.40 11.54
N THR A 32 -3.01 12.52 10.73
CA THR A 32 -2.50 11.16 10.53
C THR A 32 -1.24 11.20 9.68
N LEU A 33 -1.22 11.99 8.60
CA LEU A 33 -0.03 12.16 7.77
C LEU A 33 1.16 12.66 8.58
N GLN A 34 0.99 13.69 9.42
CA GLN A 34 2.07 14.22 10.25
C GLN A 34 2.64 13.16 11.20
N LYS A 35 1.78 12.35 11.83
CA LYS A 35 2.23 11.24 12.68
C LYS A 35 3.00 10.19 11.88
N LEU A 36 2.52 9.84 10.69
CA LEU A 36 3.19 8.85 9.83
C LEU A 36 4.53 9.36 9.30
N LYS A 37 4.67 10.66 9.00
CA LYS A 37 5.95 11.27 8.63
C LYS A 37 6.99 11.12 9.74
N ILE A 38 6.61 11.41 10.99
CA ILE A 38 7.52 11.26 12.15
C ILE A 38 7.98 9.81 12.28
N ASN A 39 7.06 8.85 12.18
CA ASN A 39 7.40 7.43 12.24
C ASN A 39 8.34 7.03 11.10
N ALA A 40 8.03 7.42 9.86
CA ALA A 40 8.83 7.11 8.69
C ALA A 40 10.25 7.69 8.77
N LEU A 41 10.40 8.93 9.25
CA LEU A 41 11.72 9.55 9.48
C LEU A 41 12.50 8.80 10.58
N GLY A 42 11.83 8.37 11.65
CA GLY A 42 12.46 7.55 12.70
C GLY A 42 12.93 6.18 12.19
N GLU A 43 12.10 5.50 11.41
CA GLU A 43 12.44 4.23 10.76
C GLU A 43 13.60 4.40 9.76
N LEU A 44 13.58 5.48 8.97
CA LEU A 44 14.65 5.80 8.03
C LEU A 44 15.97 6.08 8.76
N ALA A 45 15.95 6.85 9.84
CA ALA A 45 17.13 7.10 10.67
C ALA A 45 17.70 5.79 11.25
N SER A 46 16.83 4.88 11.70
CA SER A 46 17.26 3.56 12.18
C SER A 46 17.83 2.67 11.07
N LYS A 47 17.32 2.77 9.84
CA LYS A 47 17.90 2.05 8.69
C LYS A 47 19.24 2.65 8.26
N ASN A 48 19.38 3.96 8.35
CA ASN A 48 20.62 4.65 8.00
C ASN A 48 21.79 4.37 8.96
N SER A 49 21.55 3.78 10.13
CA SER A 49 22.61 3.26 11.01
C SER A 49 23.03 1.82 10.68
N ASP A 50 22.32 1.14 9.78
CA ASP A 50 22.63 -0.21 9.32
C ASP A 50 23.55 -0.16 8.07
N PHE A 51 24.77 -0.68 8.21
CA PHE A 51 25.76 -0.67 7.13
C PHE A 51 25.36 -1.53 5.92
N ASP A 52 24.60 -2.62 6.11
CA ASP A 52 24.15 -3.47 5.01
C ASP A 52 23.09 -2.75 4.18
N TYR A 53 22.20 -1.99 4.84
CA TYR A 53 21.24 -1.12 4.16
C TYR A 53 21.95 -0.04 3.32
N LEU A 54 22.94 0.64 3.90
CA LEU A 54 23.72 1.65 3.19
C LEU A 54 24.49 1.06 1.99
N ALA A 55 25.16 -0.08 2.20
CA ALA A 55 25.91 -0.75 1.14
C ALA A 55 25.00 -1.20 -0.02
N LYS A 56 23.83 -1.77 0.29
CA LYS A 56 22.83 -2.15 -0.72
C LYS A 56 22.36 -0.94 -1.52
N ASN A 57 22.04 0.17 -0.85
CA ASN A 57 21.58 1.37 -1.54
C ASN A 57 22.66 1.96 -2.45
N LEU A 58 23.91 2.04 -1.97
CA LEU A 58 25.04 2.48 -2.78
C LEU A 58 25.24 1.56 -3.99
N LEU A 59 25.21 0.24 -3.78
CA LEU A 59 25.32 -0.71 -4.87
C LEU A 59 24.22 -0.50 -5.92
N ASN A 60 22.96 -0.35 -5.47
CA ASN A 60 21.82 -0.09 -6.37
C ASN A 60 22.03 1.15 -7.24
N THR A 61 22.60 2.23 -6.69
CA THR A 61 22.92 3.44 -7.48
C THR A 61 23.95 3.20 -8.58
N GLN A 62 24.84 2.21 -8.40
CA GLN A 62 25.90 1.89 -9.37
C GLN A 62 25.44 0.88 -10.42
N ILE A 63 24.63 -0.12 -10.03
CA ILE A 63 24.29 -1.24 -10.92
C ILE A 63 23.04 -0.99 -11.77
N PHE A 64 22.06 -0.24 -11.24
CA PHE A 64 20.82 -0.02 -11.95
C PHE A 64 20.92 1.20 -12.87
N LYS A 65 20.58 1.00 -14.15
CA LYS A 65 20.51 2.09 -15.13
C LYS A 65 19.22 2.91 -14.98
N CYS A 66 18.12 2.25 -14.61
CA CYS A 66 16.83 2.91 -14.38
C CYS A 66 16.85 3.61 -13.02
N LYS A 67 16.55 4.92 -13.04
CA LYS A 67 16.60 5.78 -11.86
C LYS A 67 15.66 5.30 -10.75
N GLU A 68 14.55 4.71 -11.14
CA GLU A 68 13.51 4.17 -10.27
C GLU A 68 14.02 3.03 -9.38
N PHE A 69 15.06 2.31 -9.82
CA PHE A 69 15.67 1.21 -9.06
C PHE A 69 16.97 1.61 -8.35
N GLN A 70 17.45 2.84 -8.55
CA GLN A 70 18.66 3.33 -7.87
C GLN A 70 18.38 3.75 -6.43
N SER A 71 17.14 4.16 -6.13
CA SER A 71 16.74 4.64 -4.81
C SER A 71 15.94 3.59 -4.04
N PRO A 72 16.01 3.57 -2.70
CA PRO A 72 15.14 2.74 -1.89
C PRO A 72 13.67 3.17 -2.00
N ASN A 73 12.75 2.21 -1.92
CA ASN A 73 11.30 2.48 -1.92
C ASN A 73 10.83 3.27 -0.70
N ASP A 74 11.65 3.35 0.35
CA ASP A 74 11.37 4.10 1.57
C ASP A 74 11.38 5.62 1.35
N GLY A 75 11.93 6.08 0.22
CA GLY A 75 12.17 7.50 -0.05
C GLY A 75 13.38 8.03 0.72
N ASP A 76 13.50 9.36 0.74
CA ASP A 76 14.48 10.10 1.53
C ASP A 76 13.80 11.15 2.43
N GLU A 77 14.57 11.73 3.36
CA GLU A 77 14.07 12.72 4.32
C GLU A 77 13.29 13.86 3.64
N LYS A 78 13.79 14.39 2.52
CA LYS A 78 13.14 15.49 1.79
C LYS A 78 11.82 15.05 1.18
N SER A 79 11.78 13.86 0.57
CA SER A 79 10.57 13.31 -0.03
C SER A 79 9.47 13.06 1.02
N ILE A 80 9.85 12.59 2.21
CA ILE A 80 8.92 12.35 3.32
C ILE A 80 8.40 13.67 3.88
N GLU A 81 9.28 14.65 4.10
CA GLU A 81 8.90 15.96 4.63
C GLU A 81 7.96 16.73 3.70
N THR A 82 8.20 16.65 2.39
CA THR A 82 7.42 17.39 1.38
C THR A 82 6.10 16.71 0.97
N LEU A 83 5.90 15.43 1.33
CA LEU A 83 4.70 14.66 0.98
C LEU A 83 3.41 15.34 1.46
N SER A 84 2.44 15.55 0.59
CA SER A 84 1.18 16.24 0.93
C SER A 84 -0.04 15.32 0.87
N LEU A 85 -1.17 15.74 1.44
CA LEU A 85 -2.44 15.02 1.28
C LEU A 85 -2.86 14.91 -0.19
N LYS A 86 -2.51 15.90 -1.02
CA LYS A 86 -2.79 15.87 -2.45
C LYS A 86 -2.03 14.75 -3.15
N ASP A 87 -0.78 14.51 -2.75
CA ASP A 87 0.02 13.42 -3.31
C ASP A 87 -0.58 12.06 -2.96
N LEU A 88 -1.06 11.89 -1.72
CA LEU A 88 -1.77 10.68 -1.30
C LEU A 88 -3.08 10.46 -2.07
N GLN A 89 -3.85 11.52 -2.27
CA GLN A 89 -5.09 11.47 -3.05
C GLN A 89 -4.83 11.13 -4.52
N ASN A 90 -3.78 11.72 -5.10
CA ASN A 90 -3.35 11.43 -6.47
C ASN A 90 -2.87 9.98 -6.59
N PHE A 91 -2.04 9.51 -5.66
CA PHE A 91 -1.59 8.13 -5.63
C PHE A 91 -2.77 7.16 -5.55
N TYR A 92 -3.71 7.39 -4.63
CA TYR A 92 -4.92 6.59 -4.51
C TYR A 92 -5.72 6.57 -5.82
N LYS A 93 -5.95 7.73 -6.45
CA LYS A 93 -6.70 7.82 -7.70
C LYS A 93 -5.99 7.11 -8.87
N ASN A 94 -4.67 7.18 -8.94
CA ASN A 94 -3.92 6.69 -10.10
C ASN A 94 -3.51 5.22 -10.00
N PHE A 95 -3.46 4.65 -8.80
CA PHE A 95 -2.91 3.30 -8.60
C PHE A 95 -3.88 2.33 -7.91
N ILE A 96 -5.01 2.80 -7.37
CA ILE A 96 -6.03 1.94 -6.77
C ILE A 96 -7.22 1.85 -7.73
N HIS A 97 -7.11 0.92 -8.68
CA HIS A 97 -8.11 0.66 -9.71
C HIS A 97 -8.08 -0.81 -10.15
N LEU A 98 -9.09 -1.23 -10.92
CA LEU A 98 -9.27 -2.62 -11.31
C LEU A 98 -8.23 -3.15 -12.30
N SER A 99 -7.72 -2.29 -13.19
CA SER A 99 -6.86 -2.70 -14.31
C SER A 99 -5.55 -3.38 -13.87
N ASP A 100 -5.03 -3.04 -12.69
CA ASP A 100 -3.77 -3.58 -12.15
C ASP A 100 -3.99 -4.45 -10.90
N LEU A 101 -5.23 -4.87 -10.64
CA LEU A 101 -5.58 -5.63 -9.45
C LEU A 101 -5.44 -7.14 -9.67
N VAL A 102 -4.71 -7.80 -8.77
CA VAL A 102 -4.70 -9.25 -8.62
C VAL A 102 -5.27 -9.61 -7.25
N VAL A 103 -6.18 -10.58 -7.21
CA VAL A 103 -6.76 -11.07 -5.96
C VAL A 103 -6.45 -12.56 -5.78
N ILE A 104 -5.99 -12.89 -4.58
CA ILE A 104 -5.72 -14.26 -4.15
C ILE A 104 -6.64 -14.55 -2.97
N LEU A 105 -7.39 -15.65 -3.02
CA LEU A 105 -8.26 -16.11 -1.92
C LEU A 105 -7.90 -17.54 -1.57
N GLY A 106 -7.89 -17.84 -0.27
CA GLY A 106 -7.65 -19.19 0.23
C GLY A 106 -8.27 -19.36 1.62
N GLY A 107 -8.77 -20.56 1.90
CA GLY A 107 -9.40 -20.90 3.18
C GLY A 107 -10.57 -21.88 3.02
N ASP A 108 -11.37 -22.02 4.08
CA ASP A 108 -12.64 -22.75 4.07
C ASP A 108 -13.75 -21.88 3.42
N LEU A 109 -13.72 -21.80 2.10
CA LEU A 109 -14.60 -20.98 1.27
C LEU A 109 -15.19 -21.82 0.13
N GLU A 110 -16.45 -21.58 -0.20
CA GLU A 110 -17.04 -22.09 -1.43
C GLU A 110 -16.71 -21.13 -2.58
N GLU A 111 -16.06 -21.64 -3.64
CA GLU A 111 -15.45 -20.82 -4.69
C GLU A 111 -16.45 -19.88 -5.35
N LYS A 112 -17.65 -20.38 -5.68
CA LYS A 112 -18.66 -19.59 -6.38
C LYS A 112 -19.15 -18.44 -5.51
N GLN A 113 -19.52 -18.71 -4.26
CA GLN A 113 -19.98 -17.70 -3.30
C GLN A 113 -18.90 -16.65 -3.03
N ALA A 114 -17.66 -17.10 -2.76
CA ALA A 114 -16.55 -16.20 -2.48
C ALA A 114 -16.26 -15.26 -3.68
N LYS A 115 -16.35 -15.80 -4.91
CA LYS A 115 -16.22 -15.02 -6.14
C LYS A 115 -17.35 -14.00 -6.29
N GLU A 116 -18.59 -14.40 -6.05
CA GLU A 116 -19.74 -13.49 -6.13
C GLU A 116 -19.64 -12.34 -5.12
N ASP A 117 -19.26 -12.63 -3.87
CA ASP A 117 -19.13 -11.60 -2.83
C ASP A 117 -17.98 -10.63 -3.11
N LEU A 118 -16.85 -11.15 -3.61
CA LEU A 118 -15.74 -10.33 -4.04
C LEU A 118 -16.12 -9.45 -5.26
N LEU A 119 -16.85 -9.98 -6.24
CA LEU A 119 -17.27 -9.19 -7.41
C LEU A 119 -18.20 -8.04 -7.04
N LYS A 120 -19.07 -8.21 -6.02
CA LYS A 120 -19.90 -7.12 -5.48
C LYS A 120 -19.06 -5.97 -4.91
N LEU A 121 -17.92 -6.28 -4.30
CA LEU A 121 -16.95 -5.29 -3.81
C LEU A 121 -16.22 -4.64 -5.00
N LEU A 122 -15.57 -5.46 -5.83
CA LEU A 122 -14.64 -4.99 -6.86
C LEU A 122 -15.33 -4.17 -7.94
N SER A 123 -16.58 -4.49 -8.29
CA SER A 123 -17.35 -3.70 -9.26
C SER A 123 -17.57 -2.23 -8.87
N LYS A 124 -17.32 -1.86 -7.61
CA LYS A 124 -17.40 -0.47 -7.11
C LYS A 124 -16.10 0.32 -7.33
N LEU A 125 -15.00 -0.35 -7.65
CA LEU A 125 -13.72 0.30 -7.94
C LEU A 125 -13.72 0.86 -9.36
N GLN A 126 -13.00 1.96 -9.54
CA GLN A 126 -12.78 2.55 -10.86
C GLN A 126 -11.98 1.60 -11.77
N ILE A 127 -12.29 1.63 -13.06
CA ILE A 127 -11.45 1.05 -14.10
C ILE A 127 -10.38 2.10 -14.40
N GLY A 128 -9.10 1.71 -14.35
CA GLY A 128 -7.96 2.61 -14.49
C GLY A 128 -7.89 3.29 -15.84
#